data_AF-A0A7C5TZ29-F1
#
_entry.id   AF-A0A7C5TZ29-F1
#
_cell.length_a   1.000
_cell.length_b   1.000
_cell.length_c   1.000
_cell.angle_alpha   90.00
_cell.angle_beta   90.00
_cell.angle_gamma   90.00
#
_symmetry.space_group_name_H-M   'P 1'
#
loop_
_entity.id
_entity.type
_entity.pdbx_description
1 polymer ?
#
loop_
_entity_poly.entity_id
_entity_poly.type
_entity_poly.pdbx_seq_one_letter_code
_entity_poly.pdbx_strand_id
1 'polypeptide(L)'
;MRTPYQISECRDIDYRACVCKAQEKIKSPSIGCRENEVCYVCWRCGAYFSYSMLVLTERFVCPCCGFPIVAKARTATGRVVRSY
;
A
#
# COMPACT_ATOMS: atom_id res chain seq x y z
N MET A 1 5.45 -17.16 14.18
CA MET A 1 6.63 -16.69 13.41
C MET A 1 6.26 -15.35 12.79
N ARG A 2 6.87 -14.24 13.22
CA ARG A 2 6.64 -12.89 12.67
C ARG A 2 7.67 -12.65 11.56
N THR A 3 7.25 -12.50 10.32
CA THR A 3 8.13 -12.03 9.24
C THR A 3 8.20 -10.50 9.30
N PRO A 4 9.40 -9.91 9.52
CA PRO A 4 9.58 -8.48 9.49
C PRO A 4 9.75 -8.07 8.03
N TYR A 5 8.68 -7.61 7.39
CA TYR A 5 8.81 -7.18 6.00
C TYR A 5 9.50 -5.82 5.94
N GLN A 6 10.71 -5.86 5.41
CA GLN A 6 11.71 -4.82 5.40
C GLN A 6 11.26 -3.58 4.61
N ILE A 7 10.87 -2.53 5.33
CA ILE A 7 10.84 -1.13 4.85
C ILE A 7 12.28 -0.59 4.87
N SER A 8 13.26 -1.31 4.31
CA SER A 8 14.68 -0.93 4.48
C SER A 8 15.31 -0.19 3.29
N GLU A 9 14.64 -0.09 2.14
CA GLU A 9 15.28 0.48 0.93
C GLU A 9 14.79 1.89 0.53
N CYS A 10 13.66 2.36 1.04
CA CYS A 10 13.11 3.67 0.67
C CYS A 10 13.42 4.73 1.74
N ARG A 11 14.66 5.25 1.79
CA ARG A 11 15.05 6.35 2.69
C ARG A 11 14.73 7.72 2.09
N ASP A 12 13.64 8.30 2.61
CA ASP A 12 13.22 9.70 2.78
C ASP A 12 13.27 10.76 1.66
N ILE A 13 14.12 10.72 0.63
CA ILE A 13 14.08 11.77 -0.43
C ILE A 13 13.03 11.47 -1.51
N ASP A 14 12.82 10.19 -1.82
CA ASP A 14 11.95 9.75 -2.92
C ASP A 14 11.06 8.56 -2.51
N TYR A 15 10.54 8.61 -1.27
CA TYR A 15 9.73 7.53 -0.69
C TYR A 15 8.58 7.11 -1.63
N ARG A 16 7.91 8.10 -2.25
CA ARG A 16 6.85 7.85 -3.23
C ARG A 16 7.34 7.11 -4.47
N ALA A 17 8.40 7.61 -5.12
CA ALA A 17 8.94 6.98 -6.32
C ALA A 17 9.47 5.57 -6.02
N CYS A 18 10.10 5.39 -4.86
CA CYS A 18 10.62 4.10 -4.40
C CYS A 18 9.51 3.08 -4.16
N VAL A 19 8.45 3.45 -3.43
CA VAL A 19 7.28 2.57 -3.22
C VAL A 19 6.64 2.19 -4.55
N CYS A 20 6.49 3.13 -5.49
CA CYS A 20 5.89 2.84 -6.78
C CYS A 20 6.73 1.85 -7.62
N LYS A 21 8.06 2.05 -7.68
CA LYS A 21 8.97 1.10 -8.35
C LYS A 21 8.96 -0.28 -7.69
N ALA A 22 8.93 -0.34 -6.37
CA ALA A 22 8.88 -1.60 -5.65
C ALA A 22 7.53 -2.33 -5.87
N GLN A 23 6.43 -1.57 -5.90
CA GLN A 23 5.08 -2.09 -6.20
C GLN A 23 4.93 -2.54 -7.65
N GLU A 24 5.70 -2.02 -8.61
CA GLU A 24 5.71 -2.55 -9.98
C GLU A 24 6.28 -3.95 -10.06
N LYS A 25 7.32 -4.23 -9.27
CA LYS A 25 7.92 -5.57 -9.20
C LYS A 25 7.07 -6.55 -8.41
N ILE A 26 6.58 -6.12 -7.24
CA ILE A 26 5.83 -6.98 -6.31
C ILE A 26 4.64 -6.20 -5.75
N LYS A 27 3.43 -6.64 -6.08
CA LYS A 27 2.18 -6.04 -5.56
C LYS A 27 1.89 -6.57 -4.16
N SER A 28 2.46 -5.92 -3.14
CA SER A 28 2.31 -6.36 -1.75
C SER A 28 1.98 -5.21 -0.78
N PRO A 29 1.05 -5.41 0.17
CA PRO A 29 0.84 -4.49 1.29
C PRO A 29 2.12 -4.21 2.07
N SER A 30 3.05 -5.16 2.12
CA SER A 30 4.28 -5.07 2.92
C SER A 30 5.29 -4.02 2.45
N ILE A 31 5.10 -3.47 1.24
CA ILE A 31 6.03 -2.51 0.62
C ILE A 31 5.57 -1.07 0.85
N GLY A 32 4.25 -0.82 0.77
CA GLY A 32 3.68 0.52 0.80
C GLY A 32 2.81 0.83 2.01
N CYS A 33 2.43 -0.18 2.80
CA CYS A 33 1.57 0.02 3.96
C CYS A 33 2.36 -0.07 5.27
N ARG A 34 1.95 0.75 6.24
CA ARG A 34 2.53 0.79 7.59
C ARG A 34 1.59 0.09 8.55
N GLU A 35 2.14 -0.60 9.56
CA GLU A 35 1.35 -1.44 10.49
C GLU A 35 0.23 -0.67 11.22
N ASN A 36 0.47 0.61 11.53
CA ASN A 36 -0.46 1.46 12.28
C ASN A 36 -1.30 2.40 11.40
N GLU A 37 -1.21 2.27 10.07
CA GLU A 37 -1.96 3.12 9.14
C GLU A 37 -2.96 2.33 8.31
N VAL A 38 -4.02 3.02 7.90
CA VAL A 38 -4.95 2.45 6.92
C VAL A 38 -4.22 2.26 5.60
N CYS A 39 -4.20 1.02 5.14
CA CYS A 39 -3.65 0.63 3.84
C CYS A 39 -4.71 0.84 2.75
N TYR A 40 -4.31 1.42 1.62
CA TYR A 40 -5.13 1.61 0.44
C TYR A 40 -4.53 0.87 -0.74
N VAL A 41 -5.39 0.51 -1.70
CA VAL A 41 -5.00 -0.13 -2.96
C VAL A 41 -5.63 0.60 -4.12
N CYS A 42 -4.85 0.84 -5.18
CA CYS A 42 -5.37 1.42 -6.41
C CYS A 42 -6.06 0.35 -7.27
N TRP A 43 -7.27 0.63 -7.75
CA TRP A 43 -7.99 -0.28 -8.67
C TRP A 43 -7.35 -0.42 -10.04
N ARG A 44 -6.58 0.58 -10.48
CA ARG A 44 -5.95 0.56 -11.81
C ARG A 44 -4.63 -0.20 -11.83
N CYS A 45 -3.70 0.14 -10.92
CA CYS A 45 -2.34 -0.42 -10.93
C CYS A 45 -2.07 -1.44 -9.81
N GLY A 46 -3.04 -1.68 -8.92
CA GLY A 46 -2.91 -2.61 -7.80
C GLY A 46 -1.85 -2.22 -6.76
N ALA A 47 -1.27 -1.02 -6.86
CA ALA A 47 -0.25 -0.57 -5.91
C ALA A 47 -0.88 -0.33 -4.53
N TYR A 48 -0.17 -0.75 -3.49
CA TYR A 48 -0.53 -0.50 -2.10
C TYR A 48 0.23 0.70 -1.55
N PHE A 49 -0.45 1.53 -0.75
CA PHE A 49 0.12 2.71 -0.11
C PHE A 49 -0.64 3.05 1.17
N SER A 50 0.03 3.74 2.09
CA SER A 50 -0.56 4.19 3.35
C SER A 50 -1.36 5.48 3.18
N TYR A 51 -2.26 5.76 4.13
CA TYR A 51 -3.03 7.01 4.15
C TYR A 51 -2.15 8.26 4.11
N SER A 52 -1.01 8.25 4.81
CA SER A 52 -0.04 9.36 4.79
C SER A 52 0.43 9.73 3.37
N MET A 53 0.58 8.76 2.47
CA MET A 53 0.96 9.03 1.08
C MET A 53 -0.15 9.71 0.27
N LEU A 54 -1.43 9.51 0.64
CA LEU A 54 -2.56 10.19 0.01
C LEU A 54 -2.67 11.64 0.47
N VAL A 55 -2.50 11.88 1.78
CA VAL A 55 -2.56 13.23 2.37
C VAL A 55 -1.54 14.17 1.74
N LEU A 56 -0.33 13.68 1.45
CA LEU A 56 0.71 14.46 0.74
C LEU A 56 0.28 14.97 -0.64
N THR A 57 -0.72 14.35 -1.26
CA THR A 57 -1.20 14.76 -2.59
C THR A 57 -2.47 15.62 -2.56
N GLU A 58 -3.02 15.89 -1.36
CA GLU A 58 -4.28 16.63 -1.11
C GLU A 58 -5.50 16.11 -1.92
N ARG A 59 -5.36 14.96 -2.56
CA ARG A 59 -6.33 14.36 -3.48
C ARG A 59 -6.35 12.85 -3.23
N PHE A 60 -7.54 12.25 -3.34
CA PHE A 60 -7.68 10.78 -3.27
C PHE A 60 -7.25 10.14 -4.60
N VAL A 61 -5.97 10.30 -4.98
CA VAL A 61 -5.41 9.75 -6.21
C VAL A 61 -4.29 8.77 -5.90
N CYS A 62 -4.16 7.74 -6.74
CA CYS A 62 -3.05 6.81 -6.62
C CYS A 62 -1.71 7.53 -6.82
N PRO A 63 -0.75 7.42 -5.88
CA PRO A 63 0.54 8.07 -5.99
C PRO A 63 1.39 7.54 -7.15
N CYS A 64 1.11 6.33 -7.66
CA CYS A 64 1.92 5.72 -8.71
C CYS A 64 1.42 6.01 -10.12
N CYS A 65 0.10 6.01 -10.35
CA CYS A 65 -0.47 6.16 -11.70
C CYS A 65 -1.46 7.34 -11.83
N GLY A 66 -1.67 8.11 -10.77
CA GLY A 66 -2.56 9.29 -10.75
C GLY A 66 -4.06 8.98 -10.82
N PHE A 67 -4.47 7.71 -10.80
CA PHE A 67 -5.87 7.32 -10.93
C PHE A 67 -6.69 7.71 -9.67
N PRO A 68 -7.88 8.33 -9.80
CA PRO A 68 -8.61 8.94 -8.68
C PRO A 68 -9.45 7.97 -7.82
N ILE A 69 -9.40 6.66 -8.10
CA ILE A 69 -10.15 5.68 -7.31
C ILE A 69 -9.18 4.75 -6.59
N VAL A 70 -9.27 4.79 -5.26
CA VAL A 70 -8.48 3.98 -4.33
C VAL A 70 -9.44 3.33 -3.32
N ALA A 71 -9.29 2.03 -3.06
CA ALA A 71 -10.08 1.33 -2.06
C ALA A 71 -9.26 1.08 -0.79
N LYS A 72 -9.96 1.04 0.35
CA LYS A 72 -9.35 0.60 1.62
C LYS A 72 -9.00 -0.88 1.51
N ALA A 73 -7.72 -1.21 1.68
CA ALA A 73 -7.26 -2.59 1.66
C ALA A 73 -7.81 -3.33 2.88
N ARG A 74 -8.25 -4.57 2.68
CA ARG A 74 -8.74 -5.42 3.76
C ARG A 74 -7.56 -5.82 4.65
N THR A 75 -7.68 -5.60 5.96
CA THR A 75 -6.71 -6.18 6.90
C THR A 75 -6.80 -7.70 6.80
N ALA A 76 -5.63 -8.37 6.83
CA ALA A 76 -5.53 -9.83 6.90
C ALA A 76 -6.00 -10.32 8.29
N THR A 77 -7.28 -10.14 8.57
CA THR A 77 -7.96 -10.80 9.69
C THR A 77 -8.28 -12.20 9.18
N GLY A 78 -7.64 -13.22 9.76
CA GLY A 78 -7.95 -14.61 9.46
C GLY A 78 -9.43 -14.85 9.73
N ARG A 79 -10.26 -14.82 8.68
CA ARG A 79 -11.68 -15.16 8.80
C ARG A 79 -11.79 -16.64 8.59
N VAL A 80 -12.24 -17.35 9.62
CA VAL A 80 -12.67 -18.74 9.47
C VAL A 80 -13.95 -18.72 8.64
N VAL A 81 -13.84 -19.12 7.37
CA VAL A 81 -15.01 -19.32 6.51
C VAL A 81 -15.49 -20.75 6.76
N ARG A 82 -16.62 -20.92 7.43
CA ARG A 82 -17.29 -22.23 7.52
C ARG A 82 -18.12 -22.42 6.26
N SER A 83 -17.81 -23.42 5.44
CA SER A 83 -18.71 -23.93 4.41
C SER A 83 -19.71 -24.87 5.07
N TYR A 84 -21.00 -24.56 4.95
CA TYR A 84 -22.11 -25.43 5.33
C TYR A 84 -22.43 -26.41 4.20
#